data_AF-A0A1S9CJ67-F1
#
_entry.id   AF-A0A1S9CJ67-F1
#
_cell.length_a   1.000
_cell.length_b   1.000
_cell.length_c   1.000
_cell.angle_alpha   90.00
_cell.angle_beta   90.00
_cell.angle_gamma   90.00
#
_symmetry.space_group_name_H-M   'P 1'
#
loop_
_entity.id
_entity.type
_entity.pdbx_description
1 polymer ?
#
loop_
_entity_poly.entity_id
_entity_poly.type
_entity_poly.pdbx_seq_one_letter_code
_entity_poly.pdbx_strand_id
1 'polypeptide(L)'
;MEITKKRLCIIDEIRGLAIIYVVLYHFLYDLHVLFRVVNVPWLFSYTMQFVRVCTVVILMVISGISCHLSQGNLKRAVKILMIGACISLLTFILYKDSFILFGIFHYFGCAILIYELSKNIILKLPQKTFIIIFMLCFYITYNVYNDYIYLIFTKLEFSSPNNIFFVPLGFSLDSFSSLDYYPMLPWIFPFLIGTLLGKSVKNSNLPKCLYKEHVPALSKIGRKTLLIYILHQPLLFAIFYGMEFFNL
;
A
#
# COMPACT_ATOMS: atom_id res chain seq x y z
N MET A 1 -29.48 22.41 8.09
CA MET A 1 -28.08 22.89 8.04
C MET A 1 -27.20 21.69 7.74
N GLU A 2 -26.85 21.49 6.46
CA GLU A 2 -25.98 20.38 6.07
C GLU A 2 -24.65 20.52 6.78
N ILE A 3 -24.35 19.59 7.69
CA ILE A 3 -23.03 19.50 8.30
C ILE A 3 -22.09 19.12 7.17
N THR A 4 -21.45 20.11 6.54
CA THR A 4 -20.33 19.88 5.64
C THR A 4 -19.33 19.04 6.43
N LYS A 5 -19.22 17.75 6.10
CA LYS A 5 -18.29 16.80 6.72
C LYS A 5 -16.92 17.46 6.74
N LYS A 6 -16.45 17.91 7.92
CA LYS A 6 -15.15 18.56 8.04
C LYS A 6 -14.07 17.56 7.64
N ARG A 7 -13.24 17.97 6.68
CA ARG A 7 -12.15 17.15 6.14
C ARG A 7 -10.99 17.10 7.14
N LEU A 8 -10.44 15.91 7.34
CA LEU A 8 -9.28 15.69 8.21
C LEU A 8 -8.00 16.02 7.45
N CYS A 9 -7.55 17.27 7.54
CA CYS A 9 -6.36 17.76 6.83
C CYS A 9 -5.09 16.96 7.18
N ILE A 10 -4.95 16.51 8.43
CA ILE A 10 -3.81 15.68 8.86
C ILE A 10 -3.68 14.38 8.06
N ILE A 11 -4.81 13.79 7.62
CA ILE A 11 -4.79 12.56 6.80
C ILE A 11 -4.17 12.86 5.43
N ASP A 12 -4.52 14.00 4.83
CA ASP A 12 -3.93 14.40 3.55
C ASP A 12 -2.42 14.70 3.73
N GLU A 13 -2.02 15.37 4.81
CA GLU A 13 -0.61 15.67 5.08
C GLU A 13 0.24 14.40 5.23
N ILE A 14 -0.23 13.41 5.99
CA ILE A 14 0.44 12.11 6.15
C ILE A 14 0.55 11.40 4.81
N ARG A 15 -0.52 11.40 3.99
CA ARG A 15 -0.49 10.82 2.64
C ARG A 15 0.50 11.55 1.72
N GLY A 16 0.58 12.87 1.85
CA GLY A 16 1.52 13.73 1.13
C GLY A 16 2.97 13.39 1.45
N LEU A 17 3.30 13.23 2.73
CA LEU A 17 4.64 12.82 3.16
C LEU A 17 4.97 11.41 2.67
N ALA A 18 4.06 10.47 2.84
CA ALA A 18 4.26 9.07 2.44
C ALA A 18 4.44 8.93 0.92
N ILE A 19 3.70 9.68 0.09
CA ILE A 19 3.85 9.60 -1.36
C ILE A 19 5.16 10.23 -1.84
N ILE A 20 5.64 11.30 -1.20
CA ILE A 20 6.98 11.85 -1.48
C ILE A 20 8.05 10.78 -1.23
N TYR A 21 7.96 10.09 -0.09
CA TYR A 21 8.87 8.97 0.22
C TYR A 21 8.82 7.89 -0.87
N VAL A 22 7.62 7.45 -1.29
CA VAL A 22 7.46 6.43 -2.34
C VAL A 22 8.16 6.86 -3.63
N VAL A 23 7.96 8.10 -4.07
CA VAL A 23 8.60 8.62 -5.30
C VAL A 23 10.11 8.66 -5.16
N LEU A 24 10.64 9.15 -4.03
CA LEU A 24 12.08 9.23 -3.79
C LEU A 24 12.73 7.84 -3.70
N TYR A 25 12.05 6.88 -3.06
CA TYR A 25 12.55 5.51 -2.97
C TYR A 25 12.68 4.87 -4.36
N HIS A 26 11.64 4.99 -5.20
CA HIS A 26 11.68 4.46 -6.57
C HIS A 26 12.71 5.17 -7.43
N PHE A 27 12.83 6.49 -7.32
CA PHE A 27 13.89 7.24 -8.02
C PHE A 27 15.30 6.72 -7.68
N LEU A 28 15.60 6.49 -6.41
CA LEU A 28 16.90 5.94 -5.98
C LEU A 28 17.07 4.46 -6.38
N TYR A 29 15.98 3.67 -6.32
CA TYR A 29 15.98 2.28 -6.76
C TYR A 29 16.30 2.18 -8.26
N ASP A 30 15.63 2.99 -9.09
CA ASP A 30 15.84 3.02 -10.53
C ASP A 30 17.27 3.41 -10.88
N LEU A 31 17.81 4.46 -10.24
CA LEU A 31 19.20 4.89 -10.40
C LEU A 31 20.22 3.80 -10.06
N HIS A 32 19.96 3.03 -9.01
CA HIS A 32 20.90 2.05 -8.48
C HIS A 32 20.80 0.67 -9.16
N VAL A 33 19.57 0.19 -9.35
CA VAL A 33 19.30 -1.20 -9.76
C VAL A 33 19.05 -1.30 -11.26
N LEU A 34 18.17 -0.44 -11.80
CA LEU A 34 17.71 -0.54 -13.19
C LEU A 34 18.72 0.10 -14.15
N PHE A 35 19.08 1.36 -13.91
CA PHE A 35 19.97 2.13 -14.79
C PHE A 35 21.44 2.09 -14.35
N ARG A 36 21.72 1.66 -13.11
CA ARG A 36 23.08 1.48 -12.56
C ARG A 36 23.98 2.72 -12.67
N VAL A 37 23.39 3.91 -12.62
CA VAL A 37 24.07 5.21 -12.72
C VAL A 37 24.72 5.61 -11.41
N VAL A 38 24.06 5.33 -10.27
CA VAL A 38 24.53 5.72 -8.94
C VAL A 38 24.52 4.52 -8.01
N ASN A 39 25.60 4.29 -7.27
CA ASN A 39 25.65 3.23 -6.27
C ASN A 39 25.04 3.68 -4.93
N VAL A 40 23.91 3.10 -4.55
CA VAL A 40 23.14 3.47 -3.35
C VAL A 40 22.89 2.23 -2.47
N PRO A 41 23.93 1.58 -1.91
CA PRO A 41 23.80 0.27 -1.25
C PRO A 41 22.97 0.34 0.05
N TRP A 42 22.96 1.50 0.73
CA TRP A 42 22.16 1.72 1.94
C TRP A 42 20.65 1.66 1.70
N LEU A 43 20.19 1.68 0.44
CA LEU A 43 18.79 1.49 0.05
C LEU A 43 18.23 0.13 0.50
N PHE A 44 19.11 -0.87 0.65
CA PHE A 44 18.76 -2.22 1.11
C PHE A 44 19.10 -2.48 2.58
N SER A 45 19.57 -1.46 3.32
CA SER A 45 19.88 -1.58 4.75
C SER A 45 18.64 -1.88 5.58
N TYR A 46 18.81 -2.53 6.74
CA TYR A 46 17.72 -2.80 7.68
C TYR A 46 16.94 -1.54 8.07
N THR A 47 17.63 -0.41 8.25
CA THR A 47 17.00 0.88 8.55
C THR A 47 16.10 1.35 7.42
N MET A 48 16.56 1.27 6.17
CA MET A 48 15.73 1.66 5.03
C MET A 48 14.53 0.71 4.87
N GLN A 49 14.75 -0.60 5.05
CA GLN A 49 13.68 -1.59 5.02
C GLN A 49 12.60 -1.30 6.08
N PHE A 50 13.02 -0.94 7.30
CA PHE A 50 12.11 -0.54 8.36
C PHE A 50 11.27 0.70 7.96
N VAL A 51 11.92 1.76 7.44
CA VAL A 51 11.22 2.98 6.98
C VAL A 51 10.22 2.65 5.86
N ARG A 52 10.61 1.78 4.93
CA ARG A 52 9.75 1.32 3.83
C ARG A 52 8.50 0.63 4.36
N VAL A 53 8.69 -0.35 5.24
CA VAL A 53 7.59 -1.10 5.86
C VAL A 53 6.68 -0.18 6.67
N CYS A 54 7.24 0.71 7.49
CA CYS A 54 6.45 1.69 8.24
C CYS A 54 5.62 2.59 7.31
N THR A 55 6.19 3.06 6.20
CA THR A 55 5.47 3.92 5.25
C THR A 55 4.32 3.18 4.59
N VAL A 56 4.52 1.93 4.18
CA VAL A 56 3.48 1.07 3.61
C VAL A 56 2.36 0.83 4.62
N VAL A 57 2.69 0.47 5.87
CA VAL A 57 1.72 0.27 6.95
C VAL A 57 0.90 1.53 7.20
N ILE A 58 1.55 2.70 7.27
CA ILE A 58 0.87 4.00 7.42
C ILE A 58 -0.13 4.23 6.27
N LEU A 59 0.29 4.01 5.02
CA LEU A 59 -0.58 4.18 3.86
C LEU A 59 -1.79 3.22 3.89
N MET A 60 -1.59 1.97 4.31
CA MET A 60 -2.67 0.98 4.45
C MET A 60 -3.66 1.36 5.55
N VAL A 61 -3.17 1.75 6.72
CA VAL A 61 -4.01 2.22 7.84
C VAL A 61 -4.80 3.47 7.44
N ILE A 62 -4.14 4.46 6.85
CA ILE A 62 -4.80 5.70 6.37
C ILE A 62 -5.84 5.40 5.29
N SER A 63 -5.54 4.46 4.39
CA SER A 63 -6.49 4.03 3.36
C SER A 63 -7.71 3.33 3.96
N GLY A 64 -7.51 2.51 5.01
CA GLY A 64 -8.59 1.90 5.78
C GLY A 64 -9.48 2.93 6.48
N ILE A 65 -8.88 3.92 7.16
CA ILE A 65 -9.61 5.04 7.77
C ILE A 65 -10.41 5.79 6.69
N SER A 66 -9.76 6.15 5.59
CA SER A 66 -10.39 6.85 4.46
C SER A 66 -11.55 6.04 3.86
N CYS A 67 -11.43 4.71 3.80
CA CYS A 67 -12.46 3.81 3.30
C CYS A 67 -13.71 3.83 4.17
N HIS A 68 -13.56 3.83 5.50
CA HIS A 68 -14.70 3.94 6.41
C HIS A 68 -15.42 5.30 6.32
N LEU A 69 -14.68 6.38 6.07
CA LEU A 69 -15.22 7.76 6.03
C LEU A 69 -15.87 8.12 4.68
N SER A 70 -15.46 7.45 3.61
CA SER A 70 -15.89 7.68 2.23
C SER A 70 -17.19 6.93 1.89
N GLN A 71 -17.86 7.38 0.82
CA GLN A 71 -18.96 6.67 0.18
C GLN A 71 -18.53 6.20 -1.22
N GLY A 72 -19.26 5.24 -1.80
CA GLY A 72 -18.98 4.76 -3.16
C GLY A 72 -17.70 3.90 -3.27
N ASN A 73 -17.29 3.25 -2.18
CA ASN A 73 -16.07 2.43 -2.14
C ASN A 73 -16.09 1.30 -3.16
N LEU A 74 -17.25 0.73 -3.49
CA LEU A 74 -17.35 -0.31 -4.53
C LEU A 74 -16.86 0.19 -5.90
N LYS A 75 -17.38 1.35 -6.34
CA LYS A 75 -16.94 1.99 -7.60
C LYS A 75 -15.43 2.32 -7.55
N ARG A 76 -14.95 2.77 -6.38
CA ARG A 76 -13.53 3.05 -6.17
C ARG A 76 -12.66 1.79 -6.26
N ALA A 77 -13.09 0.68 -5.66
CA ALA A 77 -12.39 -0.60 -5.70
C ALA A 77 -12.28 -1.10 -7.14
N VAL A 78 -13.39 -1.13 -7.88
CA VAL A 78 -13.40 -1.52 -9.29
C VAL A 78 -12.48 -0.63 -10.12
N LYS A 79 -12.54 0.69 -9.94
CA LYS A 79 -11.64 1.62 -10.65
C LYS A 79 -10.16 1.32 -10.37
N ILE A 80 -9.80 1.08 -9.11
CA ILE A 80 -8.41 0.79 -8.72
C ILE A 80 -7.96 -0.58 -9.27
N LEU A 81 -8.82 -1.60 -9.23
CA LEU A 81 -8.53 -2.91 -9.83
C LEU A 81 -8.31 -2.81 -11.34
N MET A 82 -9.13 -2.03 -12.05
CA MET A 82 -8.94 -1.79 -13.49
C MET A 82 -7.60 -1.11 -13.78
N ILE A 83 -7.21 -0.12 -12.98
CA ILE A 83 -5.89 0.52 -13.09
C ILE A 83 -4.78 -0.51 -12.85
N GLY A 84 -4.90 -1.34 -11.82
CA GLY A 84 -3.96 -2.43 -11.55
C GLY A 84 -3.82 -3.37 -12.73
N ALA A 85 -4.94 -3.85 -13.29
CA ALA A 85 -4.95 -4.75 -14.43
C ALA A 85 -4.31 -4.12 -15.68
N CYS A 86 -4.56 -2.83 -15.94
CA CYS A 86 -3.89 -2.11 -17.03
C CYS A 86 -2.38 -2.03 -16.81
N ILE A 87 -1.92 -1.81 -15.58
CA ILE A 87 -0.49 -1.77 -15.23
C ILE A 87 0.14 -3.16 -15.38
N SER A 88 -0.54 -4.22 -14.95
CA SER A 88 -0.11 -5.61 -15.16
C SER A 88 0.03 -5.93 -16.65
N LEU A 89 -0.95 -5.55 -17.47
CA LEU A 89 -0.89 -5.77 -18.91
C LEU A 89 0.26 -5.00 -19.56
N LEU A 90 0.43 -3.72 -19.20
CA LEU A 90 1.52 -2.90 -19.72
C LEU A 90 2.88 -3.47 -19.33
N THR A 91 3.06 -3.83 -18.06
CA THR A 91 4.31 -4.43 -17.60
C THR A 91 4.53 -5.83 -18.14
N PHE A 92 3.48 -6.59 -18.45
CA PHE A 92 3.61 -7.89 -19.13
C PHE A 92 4.16 -7.74 -20.55
N ILE A 93 3.76 -6.68 -21.27
CA ILE A 93 4.26 -6.39 -22.62
C ILE A 93 5.72 -5.91 -22.56
N LEU A 94 6.06 -5.06 -21.60
CA LEU A 94 7.37 -4.41 -21.50
C LEU A 94 8.44 -5.26 -20.78
N TYR A 95 8.05 -6.00 -19.74
CA TYR A 95 8.92 -6.72 -18.79
C TYR A 95 8.37 -8.13 -18.52
N LYS A 96 8.38 -8.99 -19.54
CA LYS A 96 7.77 -10.34 -19.52
C LYS A 96 8.17 -11.21 -18.33
N ASP A 97 9.43 -11.14 -17.90
CA ASP A 97 9.96 -12.02 -16.84
C ASP A 97 9.70 -11.49 -15.43
N SER A 98 9.24 -10.24 -15.30
CA SER A 98 9.07 -9.58 -14.00
C SER A 98 7.84 -8.68 -13.91
N PHE A 99 6.85 -8.90 -14.76
CA PHE A 99 5.65 -8.07 -14.81
C PHE A 99 4.91 -8.02 -13.46
N ILE A 100 4.10 -6.99 -13.27
CA ILE A 100 3.40 -6.82 -12.00
C ILE A 100 2.23 -7.80 -11.96
N LEU A 101 2.41 -8.94 -11.27
CA LEU A 101 1.36 -9.95 -11.14
C LEU A 101 0.31 -9.57 -10.10
N PHE A 102 0.76 -9.09 -8.92
CA PHE A 102 -0.12 -8.63 -7.85
C PHE A 102 0.51 -7.47 -7.07
N GLY A 103 0.54 -6.30 -7.72
CA GLY A 103 1.07 -5.07 -7.13
C GLY A 103 0.10 -4.33 -6.20
N ILE A 104 0.53 -3.16 -5.72
CA ILE A 104 -0.16 -2.35 -4.70
C ILE A 104 -1.58 -1.91 -5.12
N PHE A 105 -1.85 -1.72 -6.42
CA PHE A 105 -3.19 -1.38 -6.90
C PHE A 105 -4.15 -2.57 -6.83
N HIS A 106 -3.70 -3.78 -7.16
CA HIS A 106 -4.49 -5.00 -6.96
C HIS A 106 -4.81 -5.15 -5.48
N TYR A 107 -3.80 -4.95 -4.63
CA TYR A 107 -3.96 -4.95 -3.19
C TYR A 107 -5.06 -4.00 -2.72
N PHE A 108 -4.95 -2.70 -3.02
CA PHE A 108 -5.92 -1.71 -2.53
C PHE A 108 -7.32 -1.98 -3.09
N GLY A 109 -7.40 -2.35 -4.36
CA GLY A 109 -8.64 -2.74 -5.00
C GLY A 109 -9.35 -3.87 -4.26
N CYS A 110 -8.64 -4.97 -4.01
CA CYS A 110 -9.14 -6.13 -3.27
C CYS A 110 -9.47 -5.79 -1.81
N ALA A 111 -8.58 -5.09 -1.09
CA ALA A 111 -8.79 -4.72 0.30
C ALA A 111 -10.04 -3.85 0.50
N ILE A 112 -10.26 -2.87 -0.38
CA ILE A 112 -11.47 -2.03 -0.36
C ILE A 112 -12.71 -2.86 -0.68
N LEU A 113 -12.64 -3.76 -1.66
CA LEU A 113 -13.75 -4.63 -2.03
C LEU A 113 -14.13 -5.57 -0.88
N ILE A 114 -13.13 -6.25 -0.28
CA ILE A 114 -13.31 -7.12 0.88
C ILE A 114 -13.98 -6.35 2.01
N TYR A 115 -13.48 -5.14 2.34
CA TYR A 115 -14.10 -4.32 3.36
C TYR A 115 -15.55 -3.96 3.01
N GLU A 116 -15.84 -3.51 1.79
CA GLU A 116 -17.19 -3.08 1.42
C GLU A 116 -18.20 -4.24 1.51
N LEU A 117 -17.79 -5.45 1.10
CA LEU A 117 -18.60 -6.66 1.19
C LEU A 117 -18.79 -7.14 2.64
N SER A 118 -17.76 -7.01 3.48
CA SER A 118 -17.78 -7.48 4.87
C SER A 118 -18.08 -6.38 5.90
N LYS A 119 -18.39 -5.14 5.46
CA LYS A 119 -18.53 -3.97 6.34
C LYS A 119 -19.53 -4.18 7.45
N ASN A 120 -20.66 -4.85 7.18
CA ASN A 120 -21.70 -5.09 8.17
C ASN A 120 -21.23 -5.97 9.33
N ILE A 121 -20.26 -6.85 9.07
CA ILE A 121 -19.62 -7.70 10.08
C ILE A 121 -18.54 -6.88 10.80
N ILE A 122 -17.61 -6.28 10.03
CA ILE A 122 -16.48 -5.49 10.57
C ILE A 122 -16.99 -4.37 11.49
N LEU A 123 -18.09 -3.71 11.13
CA LEU A 123 -18.64 -2.61 11.91
C LEU A 123 -19.22 -3.05 13.26
N LYS A 124 -19.63 -4.31 13.41
CA LYS A 124 -20.10 -4.87 14.69
C LYS A 124 -18.97 -5.36 15.60
N LEU A 125 -17.75 -5.51 15.08
CA LEU A 125 -16.62 -6.02 15.85
C LEU A 125 -16.21 -5.07 17.00
N PRO A 126 -15.95 -5.60 18.22
CA PRO A 126 -15.36 -4.84 19.32
C PRO A 126 -14.01 -4.27 18.92
N GLN A 127 -13.93 -2.93 18.82
CA GLN A 127 -12.80 -2.25 18.20
C GLN A 127 -11.45 -2.58 18.84
N LYS A 128 -11.34 -2.46 20.18
CA LYS A 128 -10.07 -2.68 20.89
C LYS A 128 -9.58 -4.12 20.73
N THR A 129 -10.47 -5.09 20.90
CA THR A 129 -10.17 -6.52 20.78
C THR A 129 -9.68 -6.87 19.38
N PHE A 130 -10.38 -6.41 18.34
CA PHE A 130 -10.01 -6.75 16.96
C PHE A 130 -8.78 -6.01 16.45
N ILE A 131 -8.46 -4.82 16.98
CA ILE A 131 -7.16 -4.20 16.71
C ILE A 131 -6.03 -5.11 17.21
N ILE A 132 -6.13 -5.63 18.43
CA ILE A 132 -5.11 -6.55 18.99
C ILE A 132 -5.04 -7.85 18.17
N ILE A 133 -6.19 -8.44 17.83
CA ILE A 133 -6.24 -9.65 16.99
C ILE A 133 -5.58 -9.41 15.63
N PHE A 134 -5.89 -8.30 14.94
CA PHE A 134 -5.28 -8.00 13.65
C PHE A 134 -3.78 -7.70 13.75
N MET A 135 -3.31 -7.06 14.83
CA MET A 135 -1.87 -6.90 15.08
C MET A 135 -1.18 -8.26 15.27
N LEU A 136 -1.80 -9.19 15.99
CA LEU A 136 -1.30 -10.56 16.15
C LEU A 136 -1.30 -11.31 14.81
N CYS A 137 -2.38 -11.25 14.04
CA CYS A 137 -2.44 -11.87 12.72
C CYS A 137 -1.39 -11.30 11.77
N PHE A 138 -1.18 -9.97 11.79
CA PHE A 138 -0.11 -9.32 11.03
C PHE A 138 1.26 -9.87 11.40
N TYR A 139 1.56 -9.98 12.70
CA TYR A 139 2.81 -10.54 13.19
C TYR A 139 3.00 -12.00 12.76
N ILE A 140 1.99 -12.85 12.96
CA ILE A 140 2.02 -14.28 12.61
C ILE A 140 2.29 -14.48 11.13
N THR A 141 1.59 -13.70 10.28
CA THR A 141 1.62 -13.85 8.83
C THR A 141 2.65 -12.98 8.13
N TYR A 142 3.47 -12.22 8.87
CA TYR A 142 4.37 -11.23 8.29
C TYR A 142 5.31 -11.85 7.24
N ASN A 143 5.78 -13.07 7.50
CA ASN A 143 6.75 -13.78 6.67
C ASN A 143 6.13 -14.85 5.76
N VAL A 144 4.82 -14.82 5.51
CA VAL A 144 4.15 -15.79 4.62
C VAL A 144 4.83 -15.86 3.25
N TYR A 145 5.34 -14.75 2.73
CA TYR A 145 6.05 -14.68 1.45
C TYR A 145 7.43 -15.37 1.45
N ASN A 146 7.99 -15.61 2.64
CA ASN A 146 9.22 -16.36 2.84
C ASN A 146 8.96 -17.81 3.24
N ASP A 147 7.73 -18.31 3.04
CA ASP A 147 7.36 -19.71 3.30
C ASP A 147 7.39 -20.11 4.79
N TYR A 148 7.23 -19.14 5.70
CA TYR A 148 7.09 -19.43 7.12
C TYR A 148 6.18 -18.45 7.87
N ILE A 149 5.59 -18.93 8.96
CA ILE A 149 4.81 -18.12 9.92
C ILE A 149 5.41 -18.26 11.32
N TYR A 150 5.13 -17.26 12.17
CA TYR A 150 5.46 -17.34 13.59
C TYR A 150 4.22 -17.64 14.42
N LEU A 151 4.18 -18.80 15.07
CA LEU A 151 3.21 -19.08 16.11
C LEU A 151 3.85 -18.77 17.47
N ILE A 152 3.58 -17.58 18.01
CA ILE A 152 4.18 -17.07 19.26
C ILE A 152 5.71 -16.95 19.11
N PHE A 153 6.47 -17.96 19.54
CA PHE A 153 7.93 -18.04 19.44
C PHE A 153 8.40 -19.19 18.53
N THR A 154 7.48 -19.94 17.95
CA THR A 154 7.78 -21.10 17.11
C THR A 154 7.70 -20.72 15.65
N LYS A 155 8.81 -20.88 14.91
CA LYS A 155 8.82 -20.74 13.45
C LYS A 155 8.23 -22.02 12.85
N LEU A 156 7.17 -21.89 12.06
CA LEU A 156 6.58 -22.97 11.29
C LEU A 156 6.84 -22.71 9.82
N GLU A 157 7.63 -23.57 9.20
CA GLU A 157 7.94 -23.54 7.78
C GLU A 157 6.93 -24.39 7.02
N PHE A 158 6.61 -23.99 5.81
CA PHE A 158 5.77 -24.73 4.88
C PHE A 158 6.34 -24.58 3.47
N SER A 159 5.88 -25.38 2.52
CA SER A 159 6.22 -25.17 1.11
C SER A 159 5.09 -24.39 0.45
N SER A 160 5.39 -23.21 -0.09
CA SER A 160 4.40 -22.47 -0.87
C SER A 160 3.89 -23.34 -2.03
N PRO A 161 2.57 -23.40 -2.26
CA PRO A 161 2.06 -24.04 -3.46
C PRO A 161 2.56 -23.23 -4.67
N ASN A 162 3.35 -23.86 -5.55
CA ASN A 162 3.85 -23.24 -6.77
C ASN A 162 2.73 -23.05 -7.80
N ASN A 163 1.79 -22.16 -7.49
CA ASN A 163 0.58 -21.92 -8.26
C ASN A 163 0.16 -20.46 -8.14
N ILE A 164 -0.03 -19.84 -9.31
CA ILE A 164 -0.36 -18.42 -9.49
C ILE A 164 -1.61 -17.97 -8.71
N PHE A 165 -2.57 -18.87 -8.48
CA PHE A 165 -3.79 -18.57 -7.73
C PHE A 165 -3.54 -18.20 -6.26
N PHE A 166 -2.39 -18.60 -5.69
CA PHE A 166 -2.03 -18.31 -4.31
C PHE A 166 -1.16 -17.05 -4.15
N VAL A 167 -0.68 -16.46 -5.25
CA VAL A 167 0.10 -15.22 -5.22
C VAL A 167 -0.67 -14.06 -4.58
N PRO A 168 -1.96 -13.82 -4.89
CA PRO A 168 -2.73 -12.79 -4.19
C PRO A 168 -2.81 -12.99 -2.67
N LEU A 169 -2.67 -14.23 -2.18
CA LEU A 169 -2.73 -14.54 -0.76
C LEU A 169 -1.40 -14.30 -0.03
N GLY A 170 -0.27 -14.32 -0.73
CA GLY A 170 1.05 -14.13 -0.12
C GLY A 170 2.10 -15.15 -0.51
N PHE A 171 1.71 -16.25 -1.14
CA PHE A 171 2.63 -17.33 -1.48
C PHE A 171 3.51 -16.96 -2.67
N SER A 172 4.78 -17.36 -2.60
CA SER A 172 5.77 -17.06 -3.63
C SER A 172 5.70 -18.07 -4.80
N LEU A 173 6.27 -17.68 -5.94
CA LEU A 173 6.47 -18.57 -7.09
C LEU A 173 7.97 -18.75 -7.29
N ASP A 174 8.45 -19.99 -7.32
CA ASP A 174 9.89 -20.32 -7.35
C ASP A 174 10.65 -19.69 -8.54
N SER A 175 9.94 -19.41 -9.63
CA SER A 175 10.51 -18.97 -10.91
C SER A 175 10.13 -17.55 -11.31
N PHE A 176 9.46 -16.79 -10.44
CA PHE A 176 8.92 -15.48 -10.82
C PHE A 176 9.14 -14.41 -9.76
N SER A 177 9.78 -13.31 -10.17
CA SER A 177 9.97 -12.11 -9.35
C SER A 177 9.18 -10.96 -9.94
N SER A 178 8.18 -10.47 -9.21
CA SER A 178 7.36 -9.33 -9.64
C SER A 178 8.05 -8.01 -9.32
N LEU A 179 8.04 -7.05 -10.25
CA LEU A 179 8.54 -5.68 -10.05
C LEU A 179 7.85 -4.96 -8.87
N ASP A 180 6.60 -5.32 -8.60
CA ASP A 180 5.84 -4.85 -7.45
C ASP A 180 5.01 -6.01 -6.88
N TYR A 181 5.10 -6.25 -5.57
CA TYR A 181 4.38 -7.34 -4.92
C TYR A 181 3.90 -6.95 -3.52
N TYR A 182 2.58 -6.80 -3.39
CA TYR A 182 1.90 -6.53 -2.11
C TYR A 182 0.72 -7.49 -1.97
N PRO A 183 0.93 -8.69 -1.40
CA PRO A 183 -0.15 -9.66 -1.25
C PRO A 183 -1.22 -9.25 -0.22
N MET A 184 -2.32 -10.01 -0.14
CA MET A 184 -3.33 -9.81 0.90
C MET A 184 -2.79 -10.09 2.30
N LEU A 185 -2.05 -11.19 2.53
CA LEU A 185 -1.39 -11.46 3.80
C LEU A 185 0.07 -10.97 3.74
N PRO A 186 0.56 -10.26 4.77
CA PRO A 186 -0.12 -9.84 6.00
C PRO A 186 -0.89 -8.50 5.87
N TRP A 187 -0.77 -7.85 4.72
CA TRP A 187 -1.05 -6.42 4.55
C TRP A 187 -2.51 -6.01 4.72
N ILE A 188 -3.46 -6.94 4.63
CA ILE A 188 -4.88 -6.68 4.88
C ILE A 188 -5.13 -6.24 6.33
N PHE A 189 -4.33 -6.71 7.29
CA PHE A 189 -4.55 -6.44 8.72
C PHE A 189 -4.33 -4.96 9.09
N PRO A 190 -3.23 -4.28 8.70
CA PRO A 190 -3.10 -2.83 8.84
C PRO A 190 -4.26 -2.04 8.24
N PHE A 191 -4.73 -2.44 7.06
CA PHE A 191 -5.87 -1.80 6.42
C PHE A 191 -7.15 -1.97 7.25
N LEU A 192 -7.46 -3.18 7.73
CA LEU A 192 -8.61 -3.45 8.58
C LEU A 192 -8.53 -2.71 9.92
N ILE A 193 -7.35 -2.63 10.54
CA ILE A 193 -7.10 -1.77 11.71
C ILE A 193 -7.47 -0.33 11.38
N GLY A 194 -7.05 0.18 10.22
CA GLY A 194 -7.46 1.49 9.72
C GLY A 194 -8.97 1.66 9.65
N THR A 195 -9.71 0.67 9.13
CA THR A 195 -11.18 0.75 9.06
C THR A 195 -11.83 0.80 10.44
N LEU A 196 -11.27 0.08 11.43
CA LEU A 196 -11.73 0.09 12.81
C LEU A 196 -11.42 1.43 13.50
N LEU A 197 -10.22 1.98 13.30
CA LEU A 197 -9.86 3.33 13.76
C LEU A 197 -10.76 4.41 13.13
N GLY A 198 -11.19 4.19 11.89
CA GLY A 198 -12.18 5.02 11.21
C GLY A 198 -13.48 5.19 12.01
N LYS A 199 -13.92 4.17 12.76
CA LYS A 199 -15.11 4.28 13.63
C LYS A 199 -14.93 5.35 14.69
N SER A 200 -13.77 5.36 15.37
CA SER A 200 -13.43 6.38 16.36
C SER A 200 -13.36 7.76 15.72
N VAL A 201 -12.72 7.86 14.56
CA VAL A 201 -12.62 9.13 13.83
C VAL A 201 -13.99 9.70 13.45
N LYS A 202 -14.94 8.83 13.06
CA LYS A 202 -16.31 9.24 12.70
C LYS A 202 -17.17 9.62 13.91
N ASN A 203 -17.01 8.92 15.03
CA ASN A 203 -17.89 9.05 16.19
C ASN A 203 -17.35 9.96 17.31
N SER A 204 -16.12 10.47 17.18
CA SER A 204 -15.51 11.34 18.19
C SER A 204 -15.49 12.80 17.76
N ASN A 205 -15.66 13.69 18.74
CA ASN A 205 -15.26 15.10 18.58
C ASN A 205 -13.74 15.19 18.63
N LEU A 206 -13.12 14.91 17.50
CA LEU A 206 -11.67 15.00 17.35
C LEU A 206 -11.17 16.43 17.63
N PRO A 207 -9.93 16.57 18.17
CA PRO A 207 -9.32 17.87 18.39
C PRO A 207 -9.34 18.75 17.13
N LYS A 208 -9.63 20.06 17.30
CA LYS A 208 -9.69 21.02 16.19
C LYS A 208 -8.40 21.09 15.36
N CYS A 209 -7.24 20.78 15.96
CA CYS A 209 -5.95 20.76 15.26
C CYS A 209 -5.94 19.76 14.09
N LEU A 210 -6.60 18.60 14.21
CA LEU A 210 -6.60 17.57 13.16
C LEU A 210 -7.33 18.00 11.86
N TYR A 211 -8.17 19.02 11.98
CA TYR A 211 -8.90 19.63 10.86
C TYR A 211 -8.19 20.85 10.28
N LYS A 212 -7.12 21.35 10.93
CA LYS A 212 -6.32 22.47 10.44
C LYS A 212 -5.24 21.94 9.49
N GLU A 213 -4.95 22.68 8.43
CA GLU A 213 -3.73 22.45 7.64
C GLU A 213 -2.53 22.99 8.43
N HIS A 214 -1.57 22.12 8.76
CA HIS A 214 -0.28 22.45 9.37
C HIS A 214 0.76 22.71 8.29
N VAL A 215 0.80 21.87 7.26
CA VAL A 215 1.72 21.97 6.13
C VAL A 215 0.91 21.91 4.82
N PRO A 216 0.44 23.06 4.33
CA PRO A 216 -0.46 23.13 3.16
C PRO A 216 0.11 22.47 1.91
N ALA A 217 1.44 22.46 1.74
CA ALA A 217 2.11 21.77 0.64
C ALA A 217 1.88 20.25 0.69
N LEU A 218 2.08 19.62 1.85
CA LEU A 218 1.84 18.19 2.04
C LEU A 218 0.37 17.85 1.85
N SER A 219 -0.54 18.68 2.37
CA SER A 219 -1.98 18.52 2.17
C SER A 219 -2.34 18.54 0.68
N LYS A 220 -1.84 19.51 -0.10
CA LYS A 220 -2.04 19.58 -1.57
C LYS A 220 -1.54 18.33 -2.30
N ILE A 221 -0.35 17.84 -1.93
CA ILE A 221 0.25 16.62 -2.51
C ILE A 221 -0.60 15.39 -2.14
N GLY A 222 -0.98 15.26 -0.87
CA GLY A 222 -1.78 14.15 -0.36
C GLY A 222 -3.17 14.04 -0.99
N ARG A 223 -3.79 15.18 -1.33
CA ARG A 223 -5.05 15.20 -2.09
C ARG A 223 -4.93 14.57 -3.48
N LYS A 224 -3.72 14.57 -4.05
CA LYS A 224 -3.41 14.02 -5.38
C LYS A 224 -2.63 12.70 -5.31
N THR A 225 -2.54 12.05 -4.14
CA THR A 225 -1.73 10.84 -3.95
C THR A 225 -1.97 9.78 -5.03
N LEU A 226 -3.23 9.46 -5.37
CA LEU A 226 -3.52 8.43 -6.38
C LEU A 226 -2.91 8.78 -7.75
N LEU A 227 -3.03 10.03 -8.18
CA LEU A 227 -2.49 10.48 -9.45
C LEU A 227 -0.96 10.39 -9.46
N ILE A 228 -0.32 10.85 -8.38
CA ILE A 228 1.14 10.79 -8.24
C ILE A 228 1.61 9.32 -8.22
N TYR A 229 0.89 8.45 -7.51
CA TYR A 229 1.19 7.01 -7.46
C TYR A 229 1.10 6.36 -8.85
N ILE A 230 0.15 6.77 -9.70
CA ILE A 230 0.04 6.21 -11.06
C ILE A 230 1.16 6.75 -11.97
N LEU A 231 1.48 8.05 -11.85
CA LEU A 231 2.35 8.71 -12.81
C LEU A 231 3.84 8.65 -12.48
N HIS A 232 4.22 8.44 -11.21
CA HIS A 232 5.63 8.52 -10.83
C HIS A 232 6.52 7.54 -11.60
N GLN A 233 6.21 6.24 -11.60
CA GLN A 233 7.08 5.25 -12.26
C GLN A 233 7.16 5.44 -13.79
N PRO A 234 6.06 5.67 -14.54
CA PRO A 234 6.15 6.00 -15.97
C PRO A 234 6.96 7.26 -16.26
N LEU A 235 6.82 8.31 -15.44
CA LEU A 235 7.59 9.55 -15.60
C LEU A 235 9.08 9.34 -15.29
N LEU A 236 9.40 8.59 -14.24
CA LEU A 236 10.78 8.23 -13.91
C LEU A 236 11.43 7.44 -15.05
N PHE A 237 10.74 6.43 -15.57
CA PHE A 237 11.23 5.69 -16.74
C PHE A 237 11.43 6.59 -17.96
N ALA A 238 10.48 7.47 -18.27
CA ALA A 238 10.61 8.39 -19.40
C ALA A 238 11.83 9.31 -19.26
N ILE A 239 12.12 9.80 -18.06
CA ILE A 239 13.29 10.63 -17.77
C ILE A 239 14.57 9.83 -17.98
N PHE A 240 14.69 8.65 -17.36
CA PHE A 240 15.92 7.87 -17.40
C PHE A 240 16.22 7.28 -18.79
N TYR A 241 15.22 6.73 -19.48
CA TYR A 241 15.39 6.30 -20.87
C TYR A 241 15.70 7.47 -21.80
N GLY A 242 15.14 8.65 -21.54
CA GLY A 242 15.49 9.87 -22.25
C GLY A 242 16.97 10.24 -22.06
N MET A 243 17.47 10.23 -20.82
CA MET A 243 18.88 10.50 -20.52
C MET A 243 19.82 9.52 -21.22
N GLU A 244 19.50 8.21 -21.16
CA GLU A 244 20.27 7.16 -21.83
C GLU A 244 20.29 7.35 -23.36
N PHE A 245 19.14 7.68 -23.96
CA PHE A 245 19.06 7.95 -25.40
C PHE A 245 19.93 9.14 -25.83
N PHE A 246 20.07 10.15 -24.98
CA PHE A 246 20.90 11.33 -25.25
C PHE A 246 22.36 11.19 -24.76
N ASN A 247 22.78 10.04 -24.23
CA ASN A 247 24.09 9.81 -23.60
C ASN A 247 24.45 10.88 -22.55
N LEU A 248 23.46 11.38 -21.79
CA LEU A 248 23.64 12.36 -20.73
C LEU A 248 24.03 11.72 -19.40
#